data_AF-A0A3D2EMY4-F1
#
_entry.id   AF-A0A3D2EMY4-F1
#
_cell.length_a   1.000
_cell.length_b   1.000
_cell.length_c   1.000
_cell.angle_alpha   90.00
_cell.angle_beta   90.00
_cell.angle_gamma   90.00
#
_symmetry.space_group_name_H-M   'P 1'
#
loop_
_entity.id
_entity.type
_entity.pdbx_description
1 polymer ?
#
loop_
_entity_poly.entity_id
_entity_poly.type
_entity_poly.pdbx_seq_one_letter_code
_entity_poly.pdbx_strand_id
1 'polypeptide(L)'
;ILTPGSILTPGGFATMGFGPPAAIGAKLAAPDRVVISLVGDGGFGQNPSMLATALELDLGIVWLVMNNNAFGTIAGLQKAHYGLTYGTTFPGSAGNPLHGPDYASIAQGYGAQGVRINAAEELLPALEAAIASGKPTVLDVPMINNPTPTTGHWNILDIYSPDRDVSHVAT
;
A
#
# COMPACT_ATOMS: atom_id res chain seq x y z
N ILE A 1 12.79 10.54 -7.35
CA ILE A 1 13.79 9.44 -7.37
C ILE A 1 14.33 9.35 -8.79
N LEU A 2 15.64 9.59 -8.99
CA LEU A 2 16.26 9.64 -10.34
C LEU A 2 17.25 8.50 -10.61
N THR A 3 17.47 7.62 -9.63
CA THR A 3 18.44 6.52 -9.73
C THR A 3 17.81 5.32 -10.45
N PRO A 4 18.42 4.77 -11.52
CA PRO A 4 17.93 3.54 -12.14
C PRO A 4 17.84 2.37 -11.15
N GLY A 5 16.87 1.45 -11.35
CA GLY A 5 16.72 0.28 -10.48
C GLY A 5 16.33 0.60 -9.03
N SER A 6 15.64 1.71 -8.80
CA SER A 6 15.15 2.13 -7.47
C SER A 6 13.63 2.15 -7.34
N ILE A 7 12.91 1.96 -8.45
CA ILE A 7 11.46 1.82 -8.49
C ILE A 7 11.15 0.49 -9.16
N LEU A 8 10.45 -0.38 -8.44
CA LEU A 8 9.97 -1.67 -8.92
C LEU A 8 8.44 -1.66 -8.81
N THR A 9 7.75 -1.83 -9.93
CA THR A 9 6.29 -1.78 -10.00
C THR A 9 5.77 -2.83 -10.98
N PRO A 10 4.63 -3.50 -10.71
CA PRO A 10 4.08 -4.46 -11.64
C PRO A 10 3.41 -3.72 -12.79
N GLY A 11 4.16 -3.42 -13.86
CA GLY A 11 3.65 -2.66 -15.01
C GLY A 11 2.59 -3.42 -15.80
N GLY A 12 3.01 -4.39 -16.63
CA GLY A 12 2.13 -5.02 -17.63
C GLY A 12 0.95 -5.80 -17.04
N PHE A 13 1.20 -6.69 -16.07
CA PHE A 13 0.13 -7.51 -15.46
C PHE A 13 -0.58 -6.81 -14.29
N ALA A 14 -0.01 -5.72 -13.75
CA ALA A 14 -0.58 -4.96 -12.64
C ALA A 14 -1.00 -5.83 -11.42
N THR A 15 -0.17 -6.81 -11.06
CA THR A 15 -0.46 -7.78 -10.01
C THR A 15 -0.68 -7.11 -8.64
N MET A 16 -1.89 -7.20 -8.11
CA MET A 16 -2.15 -6.84 -6.71
C MET A 16 -1.32 -7.74 -5.79
N GLY A 17 -0.65 -7.13 -4.80
CA GLY A 17 0.23 -7.84 -3.87
C GLY A 17 1.65 -8.13 -4.37
N PHE A 18 2.08 -7.54 -5.50
CA PHE A 18 3.47 -7.62 -5.95
C PHE A 18 4.48 -6.99 -4.98
N GLY A 19 4.18 -5.80 -4.47
CA GLY A 19 5.11 -4.96 -3.71
C GLY A 19 5.78 -5.67 -2.52
N PRO A 20 4.99 -6.27 -1.61
CA PRO A 20 5.54 -6.88 -0.40
C PRO A 20 6.57 -8.01 -0.64
N PRO A 21 6.29 -9.04 -1.46
CA PRO A 21 7.30 -10.05 -1.79
C PRO A 21 8.40 -9.52 -2.72
N ALA A 22 8.13 -8.55 -3.60
CA ALA A 22 9.19 -7.95 -4.43
C ALA A 22 10.24 -7.23 -3.57
N ALA A 23 9.83 -6.63 -2.45
CA ALA A 23 10.75 -5.99 -1.51
C ALA A 23 11.74 -6.98 -0.86
N ILE A 24 11.35 -8.23 -0.64
CA ILE A 24 12.26 -9.30 -0.19
C ILE A 24 13.40 -9.47 -1.21
N GLY A 25 13.05 -9.66 -2.48
CA GLY A 25 14.04 -9.81 -3.55
C GLY A 25 14.92 -8.57 -3.72
N ALA A 26 14.33 -7.37 -3.63
CA ALA A 26 15.07 -6.12 -3.71
C ALA A 26 16.08 -5.96 -2.56
N LYS A 27 15.70 -6.34 -1.32
CA LYS A 27 16.59 -6.27 -0.16
C LYS A 27 17.71 -7.30 -0.25
N LEU A 28 17.42 -8.51 -0.73
CA LEU A 28 18.45 -9.53 -0.98
C LEU A 28 19.45 -9.09 -2.05
N ALA A 29 18.98 -8.44 -3.11
CA ALA A 29 19.83 -7.95 -4.20
C ALA A 29 20.67 -6.71 -3.82
N ALA A 30 20.20 -5.91 -2.87
CA ALA A 30 20.86 -4.70 -2.42
C ALA A 30 20.78 -4.53 -0.88
N PRO A 31 21.53 -5.33 -0.11
CA PRO A 31 21.39 -5.41 1.35
C PRO A 31 21.68 -4.09 2.06
N ASP A 32 22.58 -3.27 1.52
CA ASP A 32 22.97 -1.98 2.12
C ASP A 32 21.98 -0.84 1.82
N ARG A 33 21.02 -1.06 0.91
CA ARG A 33 20.01 -0.04 0.56
C ARG A 33 18.79 -0.18 1.46
N VAL A 34 18.21 0.98 1.78
CA VAL A 34 16.87 1.04 2.36
C VAL A 34 15.86 0.58 1.30
N VAL A 35 15.01 -0.39 1.67
CA VAL A 35 13.95 -0.92 0.81
C VAL A 35 12.61 -0.64 1.48
N ILE A 36 11.75 0.07 0.75
CA ILE A 36 10.40 0.42 1.19
C ILE A 36 9.40 -0.14 0.18
N SER A 37 8.45 -0.94 0.65
CA SER A 37 7.28 -1.34 -0.12
C SER A 37 6.12 -0.40 0.20
N LEU A 38 5.81 0.52 -0.72
CA LEU A 38 4.58 1.31 -0.67
C LEU A 38 3.44 0.50 -1.29
N VAL A 39 2.43 0.13 -0.50
CA VAL A 39 1.39 -0.81 -0.93
C VAL A 39 0.03 -0.46 -0.30
N GLY A 40 -1.07 -0.71 -1.00
CA GLY A 40 -2.41 -0.58 -0.40
C GLY A 40 -2.74 -1.76 0.53
N ASP A 41 -3.73 -1.60 1.41
CA ASP A 41 -4.20 -2.64 2.33
C ASP A 41 -4.56 -3.95 1.60
N GLY A 42 -5.39 -3.88 0.56
CA GLY A 42 -5.73 -5.07 -0.24
C GLY A 42 -4.52 -5.75 -0.89
N GLY A 43 -3.49 -4.97 -1.25
CA GLY A 43 -2.24 -5.50 -1.81
C GLY A 43 -1.40 -6.22 -0.76
N PHE A 44 -1.26 -5.64 0.44
CA PHE A 44 -0.52 -6.29 1.52
C PHE A 44 -1.22 -7.57 1.99
N GLY A 45 -2.55 -7.52 2.15
CA GLY A 45 -3.37 -8.64 2.58
C GLY A 45 -3.33 -9.87 1.67
N GLN A 46 -2.88 -9.74 0.43
CA GLN A 46 -2.78 -10.86 -0.51
C GLN A 46 -1.77 -11.94 -0.04
N ASN A 47 -0.68 -11.53 0.62
CA ASN A 47 0.33 -12.46 1.13
C ASN A 47 1.17 -11.85 2.28
N PRO A 48 0.67 -11.87 3.53
CA PRO A 48 1.45 -11.45 4.69
C PRO A 48 2.51 -12.47 5.13
N SER A 49 2.48 -13.72 4.66
CA SER A 49 3.41 -14.76 5.13
C SER A 49 4.86 -14.52 4.73
N MET A 50 5.11 -13.61 3.78
CA MET A 50 6.45 -13.12 3.43
C MET A 50 7.19 -12.48 4.62
N LEU A 51 6.48 -12.03 5.67
CA LEU A 51 7.08 -11.53 6.90
C LEU A 51 7.93 -12.60 7.61
N ALA A 52 7.51 -13.88 7.57
CA ALA A 52 8.29 -14.98 8.13
C ALA A 52 9.65 -15.10 7.44
N THR A 53 9.68 -14.95 6.11
CA THR A 53 10.93 -14.95 5.33
C THR A 53 11.82 -13.77 5.69
N ALA A 54 11.25 -12.58 5.86
CA ALA A 54 12.02 -11.40 6.24
C ALA A 54 12.66 -11.54 7.62
N LEU A 55 11.95 -12.15 8.58
CA LEU A 55 12.47 -12.39 9.91
C LEU A 55 13.57 -13.45 9.93
N GLU A 56 13.33 -14.59 9.26
CA GLU A 56 14.32 -15.68 9.15
C GLU A 56 15.65 -15.20 8.55
N LEU A 57 15.58 -14.27 7.59
CA LEU A 57 16.73 -13.72 6.88
C LEU A 57 17.24 -12.38 7.44
N ASP A 58 16.69 -11.90 8.57
CA ASP A 58 16.96 -10.59 9.19
C ASP A 58 16.96 -9.41 8.18
N LEU A 59 15.96 -9.38 7.30
CA LEU A 59 15.85 -8.38 6.23
C LEU A 59 15.13 -7.12 6.73
N GLY A 60 15.91 -6.07 6.99
CA GLY A 60 15.40 -4.72 7.28
C GLY A 60 14.65 -4.09 6.11
N ILE A 61 13.36 -4.38 6.01
CA ILE A 61 12.41 -3.87 5.01
C ILE A 61 11.29 -3.13 5.72
N VAL A 62 10.89 -1.98 5.16
CA VAL A 62 9.71 -1.24 5.61
C VAL A 62 8.56 -1.48 4.65
N TRP A 63 7.45 -2.07 5.12
CA TRP A 63 6.19 -2.12 4.39
C TRP A 63 5.29 -0.99 4.89
N LEU A 64 5.08 0.01 4.04
CA LEU A 64 4.19 1.13 4.31
C LEU A 64 2.84 0.82 3.65
N VAL A 65 1.88 0.42 4.48
CA VAL A 65 0.53 0.04 4.06
C VAL A 65 -0.34 1.29 4.06
N MET A 66 -0.68 1.76 2.87
CA MET A 66 -1.65 2.84 2.64
C MET A 66 -3.06 2.25 2.78
N ASN A 67 -3.56 2.20 4.01
CA ASN A 67 -4.80 1.52 4.33
C ASN A 67 -5.98 2.48 4.17
N ASN A 68 -6.79 2.30 3.12
CA ASN A 68 -8.00 3.10 2.93
C ASN A 68 -9.30 2.32 3.20
N ASN A 69 -9.18 1.13 3.83
CA ASN A 69 -10.29 0.23 4.11
C ASN A 69 -11.14 -0.10 2.87
N ALA A 70 -10.48 -0.29 1.73
CA ALA A 70 -11.13 -0.54 0.45
C ALA A 70 -10.18 -1.14 -0.59
N PHE A 71 -10.76 -1.79 -1.61
CA PHE A 71 -10.10 -1.93 -2.90
C PHE A 71 -10.29 -0.63 -3.70
N GLY A 72 -9.67 0.45 -3.23
CA GLY A 72 -9.99 1.83 -3.62
C GLY A 72 -10.03 2.09 -5.13
N THR A 73 -9.05 1.61 -5.89
CA THR A 73 -9.04 1.77 -7.37
C THR A 73 -10.25 1.08 -8.02
N ILE A 74 -10.58 -0.14 -7.57
CA ILE A 74 -11.71 -0.90 -8.10
C ILE A 74 -13.03 -0.21 -7.71
N ALA A 75 -13.13 0.25 -6.46
CA ALA A 75 -14.29 1.01 -5.97
C ALA A 75 -14.52 2.30 -6.79
N GLY A 76 -13.45 3.07 -7.05
CA GLY A 76 -13.53 4.29 -7.85
C GLY A 76 -13.97 4.04 -9.29
N LEU A 77 -13.44 3.01 -9.94
CA LEU A 77 -13.87 2.60 -11.29
C LEU A 77 -15.32 2.12 -11.30
N GLN A 78 -15.73 1.32 -10.31
CA GLN A 78 -17.12 0.88 -10.20
C GLN A 78 -18.08 2.06 -10.01
N LYS A 79 -17.71 3.01 -9.15
CA LYS A 79 -18.52 4.19 -8.87
C LYS A 79 -18.71 5.04 -10.13
N ALA A 80 -17.63 5.29 -10.87
CA ALA A 80 -17.64 6.13 -12.06
C ALA A 80 -18.45 5.54 -13.22
N HIS A 81 -18.38 4.21 -13.42
CA HIS A 81 -19.01 3.56 -14.58
C HIS A 81 -20.37 2.91 -14.29
N TYR A 82 -20.64 2.56 -13.03
CA TYR A 82 -21.82 1.79 -12.64
C TYR A 82 -22.58 2.36 -11.42
N GLY A 83 -22.09 3.47 -10.82
CA GLY A 83 -22.77 4.15 -9.72
C GLY A 83 -22.72 3.42 -8.36
N LEU A 84 -21.98 2.31 -8.26
CA LEU A 84 -21.93 1.41 -7.09
C LEU A 84 -20.49 1.06 -6.69
N THR A 85 -20.31 0.41 -5.53
CA THR A 85 -19.00 -0.04 -4.99
C THR A 85 -19.08 -1.49 -4.47
N TYR A 86 -19.74 -2.36 -5.23
CA TYR A 86 -20.04 -3.73 -4.78
C TYR A 86 -18.78 -4.56 -4.57
N GLY A 87 -18.58 -5.02 -3.32
CA GLY A 87 -17.47 -5.89 -2.92
C GLY A 87 -16.11 -5.20 -2.81
N THR A 88 -16.06 -3.87 -2.87
CA THR A 88 -14.80 -3.10 -2.94
C THR A 88 -14.62 -2.09 -1.81
N THR A 89 -15.63 -1.87 -0.98
CA THR A 89 -15.58 -1.01 0.22
C THR A 89 -16.00 -1.80 1.45
N PHE A 90 -15.31 -1.59 2.58
CA PHE A 90 -15.62 -2.29 3.82
C PHE A 90 -16.28 -1.35 4.85
N PRO A 91 -17.15 -1.86 5.74
CA PRO A 91 -17.84 -1.02 6.73
C PRO A 91 -16.88 -0.29 7.69
N GLY A 92 -17.24 0.94 8.07
CA GLY A 92 -16.40 1.83 8.88
C GLY A 92 -15.46 2.69 8.04
N SER A 93 -14.41 3.24 8.65
CA SER A 93 -13.38 4.04 7.97
C SER A 93 -12.00 3.43 8.19
N ALA A 94 -10.97 3.84 7.45
CA ALA A 94 -9.62 3.36 7.70
C ALA A 94 -9.11 3.65 9.12
N GLY A 95 -9.48 4.80 9.69
CA GLY A 95 -9.12 5.17 11.05
C GLY A 95 -9.89 4.37 12.11
N ASN A 96 -11.14 4.00 11.82
CA ASN A 96 -12.02 3.25 12.70
C ASN A 96 -12.83 2.21 11.91
N PRO A 97 -12.20 1.11 11.45
CA PRO A 97 -12.89 0.10 10.65
C PRO A 97 -13.84 -0.67 11.55
N LEU A 98 -15.04 -0.98 11.05
CA LEU A 98 -15.97 -1.82 11.83
C LEU A 98 -15.43 -3.26 11.91
N HIS A 99 -14.92 -3.75 10.78
CA HIS A 99 -14.26 -5.03 10.61
C HIS A 99 -13.09 -4.85 9.64
N GLY A 100 -11.98 -5.53 9.87
CA GLY A 100 -10.83 -5.46 8.97
C GLY A 100 -9.55 -5.97 9.63
N PRO A 101 -8.53 -6.29 8.84
CA PRO A 101 -7.22 -6.64 9.37
C PRO A 101 -6.55 -5.43 10.03
N ASP A 102 -5.99 -5.63 11.21
CA ASP A 102 -4.99 -4.74 11.79
C ASP A 102 -3.61 -5.22 11.33
N TYR A 103 -3.04 -4.51 10.35
CA TYR A 103 -1.76 -4.93 9.74
C TYR A 103 -0.56 -4.77 10.69
N ALA A 104 -0.63 -3.83 11.63
CA ALA A 104 0.40 -3.70 12.67
C ALA A 104 0.35 -4.92 13.60
N SER A 105 -0.83 -5.32 14.05
CA SER A 105 -1.01 -6.53 14.86
C SER A 105 -0.64 -7.81 14.10
N ILE A 106 -0.97 -7.91 12.81
CA ILE A 106 -0.55 -9.04 11.95
C ILE A 106 0.98 -9.13 11.90
N ALA A 107 1.67 -8.00 11.73
CA ALA A 107 3.13 -7.96 11.72
C ALA A 107 3.74 -8.44 13.02
N GLN A 108 3.21 -7.96 14.15
CA GLN A 108 3.60 -8.41 15.49
C GLN A 108 3.33 -9.91 15.68
N GLY A 109 2.26 -10.44 15.12
CA GLY A 109 1.94 -11.87 15.13
C GLY A 109 2.97 -12.75 14.43
N TYR A 110 3.69 -12.22 13.43
CA TYR A 110 4.84 -12.89 12.82
C TYR A 110 6.14 -12.69 13.61
N GLY A 111 6.21 -11.70 14.51
CA GLY A 111 7.43 -11.29 15.22
C GLY A 111 8.13 -10.06 14.61
N ALA A 112 7.53 -9.43 13.60
CA ALA A 112 8.03 -8.19 13.00
C ALA A 112 7.58 -6.97 13.82
N GLN A 113 8.23 -5.82 13.58
CA GLN A 113 7.75 -4.55 14.13
C GLN A 113 6.45 -4.16 13.42
N GLY A 114 5.43 -3.81 14.19
CA GLY A 114 4.14 -3.34 13.67
C GLY A 114 3.76 -2.03 14.35
N VAL A 115 3.54 -0.99 13.55
CA VAL A 115 3.15 0.35 14.03
C VAL A 115 1.91 0.80 13.29
N ARG A 116 0.87 1.18 14.03
CA ARG A 116 -0.32 1.83 13.48
C ARG A 116 -0.20 3.33 13.67
N ILE A 117 -0.30 4.07 12.57
CA ILE A 117 -0.31 5.54 12.56
C ILE A 117 -1.72 6.03 12.89
N ASN A 118 -1.84 6.99 13.79
CA ASN A 118 -3.11 7.58 14.20
C ASN A 118 -3.24 9.04 13.76
N ALA A 119 -2.12 9.74 13.56
CA ALA A 119 -2.08 11.12 13.10
C ALA A 119 -0.97 11.35 12.06
N ALA A 120 -1.13 12.34 11.18
CA ALA A 120 -0.23 12.58 10.07
C ALA A 120 1.20 12.92 10.52
N GLU A 121 1.33 13.66 11.63
CA GLU A 121 2.60 14.04 12.26
C GLU A 121 3.41 12.83 12.78
N GLU A 122 2.79 11.68 13.00
CA GLU A 122 3.45 10.47 13.49
C GLU A 122 4.18 9.72 12.37
N LEU A 123 3.79 9.94 11.10
CA LEU A 123 4.28 9.15 9.97
C LEU A 123 5.79 9.31 9.75
N LEU A 124 6.29 10.56 9.72
CA LEU A 124 7.70 10.82 9.47
C LEU A 124 8.59 10.23 10.58
N PRO A 125 8.35 10.49 11.87
CA PRO A 125 9.11 9.87 12.96
C PRO A 125 9.06 8.33 12.92
N ALA A 126 7.90 7.74 12.65
CA ALA A 126 7.76 6.28 12.58
C ALA A 126 8.54 5.68 11.41
N LEU A 127 8.54 6.34 10.25
CA LEU A 127 9.31 5.91 9.08
C LEU A 127 10.82 6.00 9.33
N GLU A 128 11.30 7.10 9.91
CA GLU A 128 12.71 7.26 10.28
C GLU A 128 13.15 6.19 11.28
N ALA A 129 12.34 5.93 12.30
CA ALA A 129 12.60 4.88 13.29
C ALA A 129 12.63 3.47 12.66
N ALA A 130 11.70 3.17 11.75
CA ALA A 130 11.66 1.89 11.02
C ALA A 130 12.89 1.67 10.14
N ILE A 131 13.35 2.74 9.46
CA ILE A 131 14.57 2.67 8.64
C ILE A 131 15.81 2.48 9.54
N ALA A 132 15.90 3.24 10.64
CA ALA A 132 17.02 3.17 11.56
C ALA A 132 17.11 1.85 12.33
N SER A 133 15.97 1.18 12.59
CA SER A 133 15.96 -0.10 13.30
C SER A 133 16.62 -1.22 12.49
N GLY A 134 16.59 -1.12 11.16
CA GLY A 134 17.07 -2.18 10.27
C GLY A 134 16.29 -3.49 10.42
N LYS A 135 15.09 -3.46 11.02
CA LYS A 135 14.25 -4.64 11.26
C LYS A 135 13.05 -4.69 10.31
N PRO A 136 12.50 -5.89 10.03
CA PRO A 136 11.24 -6.01 9.31
C PRO A 136 10.16 -5.19 10.02
N THR A 137 9.61 -4.18 9.34
CA THR A 137 8.66 -3.23 9.94
C THR A 137 7.46 -2.99 9.05
N VAL A 138 6.25 -3.14 9.59
CA VAL A 138 5.00 -2.76 8.93
C VAL A 138 4.48 -1.47 9.57
N LEU A 139 4.27 -0.45 8.75
CA LEU A 139 3.56 0.76 9.11
C LEU A 139 2.16 0.70 8.50
N ASP A 140 1.14 0.51 9.34
CA ASP A 140 -0.27 0.59 8.95
C ASP A 140 -0.72 2.05 9.03
N VAL A 141 -0.98 2.65 7.86
CA VAL A 141 -1.28 4.08 7.72
C VAL A 141 -2.72 4.25 7.24
N PRO A 142 -3.67 4.56 8.14
CA PRO A 142 -5.01 4.92 7.76
C PRO A 142 -5.05 6.13 6.82
N MET A 143 -5.77 5.99 5.72
CA MET A 143 -5.95 6.99 4.67
C MET A 143 -7.43 7.22 4.41
N ILE A 144 -7.77 8.43 3.97
CA ILE A 144 -9.09 8.69 3.39
C ILE A 144 -9.15 7.97 2.04
N ASN A 145 -10.26 7.27 1.78
CA ASN A 145 -10.51 6.64 0.49
C ASN A 145 -10.90 7.68 -0.58
N ASN A 146 -9.95 8.55 -0.92
CA ASN A 146 -10.11 9.56 -1.95
C ASN A 146 -9.26 9.15 -3.18
N PRO A 147 -9.73 9.34 -4.42
CA PRO A 147 -8.87 9.17 -5.58
C PRO A 147 -7.66 10.08 -5.41
N THR A 148 -6.47 9.53 -5.66
CA THR A 148 -5.29 10.37 -5.77
C THR A 148 -5.51 11.31 -6.95
N PRO A 149 -5.51 12.65 -6.77
CA PRO A 149 -5.51 13.57 -7.90
C PRO A 149 -4.15 13.41 -8.58
N THR A 150 -4.10 12.54 -9.58
CA THR A 150 -2.91 12.35 -10.38
C THR A 150 -2.81 13.54 -11.34
N THR A 151 -1.94 14.50 -11.05
CA THR A 151 -1.44 15.42 -12.09
C THR A 151 -0.24 14.74 -12.77
N GLY A 152 -0.32 14.57 -14.09
CA GLY A 152 0.78 13.99 -14.88
C GLY A 152 0.76 12.47 -15.10
N HIS A 153 -0.41 11.83 -15.08
CA HIS A 153 -0.56 10.44 -15.59
C HIS A 153 -0.93 10.46 -17.07
N TRP A 154 -0.59 9.37 -17.75
CA TRP A 154 -1.28 8.98 -18.99
C TRP A 154 -2.67 8.48 -18.59
N ASN A 155 -3.70 9.29 -18.78
CA ASN A 155 -5.07 8.82 -18.63
C ASN A 155 -5.46 8.09 -19.91
N ILE A 156 -5.48 6.76 -19.86
CA ILE A 156 -5.90 5.96 -21.01
C ILE A 156 -7.35 6.27 -21.43
N LEU A 157 -8.15 6.84 -20.52
CA LEU A 157 -9.53 7.25 -20.79
C LEU A 157 -9.63 8.59 -21.52
N ASP A 158 -8.65 9.50 -21.38
CA ASP A 158 -8.58 10.72 -22.22
C ASP A 158 -8.34 10.36 -23.70
N ILE A 159 -7.74 9.20 -23.95
CA ILE A 159 -7.52 8.66 -25.30
C ILE A 159 -8.79 7.99 -25.85
N TYR A 160 -9.55 7.28 -25.02
CA TYR A 160 -10.73 6.52 -25.44
C TYR A 160 -12.07 7.26 -25.30
N SER A 161 -12.13 8.39 -24.59
CA SER A 161 -13.34 9.19 -24.39
C SER A 161 -13.03 10.68 -24.21
N PRO A 162 -12.48 11.34 -25.25
CA PRO A 162 -11.95 12.71 -25.15
C PRO A 162 -12.99 13.79 -24.79
N ASP A 163 -14.29 13.50 -24.91
CA ASP A 163 -15.38 14.48 -24.80
C ASP A 163 -16.29 14.29 -23.56
N ARG A 164 -15.85 13.57 -22.50
CA ARG A 164 -16.67 13.34 -21.30
C ARG A 164 -15.92 13.59 -19.99
N ASP A 165 -16.46 14.49 -19.16
CA ASP A 165 -16.03 14.67 -17.77
C ASP A 165 -16.77 13.71 -16.83
N VAL A 166 -16.07 12.70 -16.31
CA VAL A 166 -16.62 11.72 -15.36
C VAL A 166 -15.86 11.84 -14.03
N SER A 167 -16.57 12.10 -12.92
CA SER A 167 -15.96 12.16 -11.59
C SER A 167 -15.72 10.76 -11.04
N HIS A 168 -14.50 10.50 -10.57
CA HIS A 168 -14.07 9.19 -10.04
C HIS A 168 -14.01 9.13 -8.51
N VAL A 169 -14.50 10.16 -7.80
CA VAL A 169 -14.51 10.22 -6.34
C VAL A 169 -15.65 9.36 -5.79
N ALA A 170 -15.30 8.29 -5.07
CA ALA A 170 -16.25 7.56 -4.23
C ALA A 170 -16.28 8.22 -2.85
N THR A 171 -17.34 8.98 -2.56
CA THR A 171 -17.69 9.43 -1.20
C THR A 171 -18.28 8.29 -0.39
#